data_AF-A0AAJ2GVX6-F1
#
_entry.id   AF-A0AAJ2GVX6-F1
#
_cell.length_a   1.000
_cell.length_b   1.000
_cell.length_c   1.000
_cell.angle_alpha   90.00
_cell.angle_beta   90.00
_cell.angle_gamma   90.00
#
_symmetry.space_group_name_H-M   'P 1'
#
loop_
_entity.id
_entity.type
_entity.pdbx_description
1 polymer ?
#
loop_
_entity_poly.entity_id
_entity_poly.type
_entity_poly.pdbx_seq_one_letter_code
_entity_poly.pdbx_strand_id
1 'polypeptide(L)'
;MRKMLAVGGAAVIAMYLLGGMSARHEIFPWPQLSALKKMVGGEKAAAPSRYSFDDKERLIGDDSKTLVTCPVQTDRTAVLLILGQSNAANYGGQRHRSNYGARLVNAFDKRCFIAASPLLGSSNTKGEYWTLLGNNLIASGQNDSVILAPLAYSGSAVARWAAGGDLNPVLVDTLKQLQDSGYRITSVLWVQGEADLVIGTTAEAYRDHFMSMVDTLRQHGVEAPVYISIASKCLEPSNGGFKEHIPDNAIVRAQLALSKSGHGIREGVNSDALLDGDDRYDDCHFGGTAGEKASQAWLNLLRSDGRLETSR
;
A
#
# COMPACT_ATOMS: atom_id res chain seq x y z
N MET A 1 54.76 -9.07 30.51
CA MET A 1 53.74 -8.01 30.32
C MET A 1 53.03 -8.06 28.96
N ARG A 2 53.71 -8.00 27.81
CA ARG A 2 53.04 -8.02 26.48
C ARG A 2 52.13 -9.23 26.21
N LYS A 3 52.52 -10.45 26.61
CA LYS A 3 51.68 -11.65 26.44
C LYS A 3 50.42 -11.66 27.31
N MET A 4 50.49 -11.13 28.54
CA MET A 4 49.33 -11.03 29.44
C MET A 4 48.32 -9.98 28.96
N LEU A 5 48.79 -8.86 28.40
CA LEU A 5 47.92 -7.84 27.77
C LEU A 5 47.23 -8.38 26.51
N ALA A 6 47.92 -9.17 25.69
CA ALA A 6 47.34 -9.78 24.49
C ALA A 6 46.27 -10.84 24.83
N VAL A 7 46.52 -11.66 25.85
CA VAL A 7 45.54 -12.66 26.34
C VAL A 7 44.32 -11.98 26.98
N GLY A 8 44.53 -10.90 27.75
CA GLY A 8 43.45 -10.10 28.33
C GLY A 8 42.58 -9.42 27.27
N GLY A 9 43.18 -8.83 26.24
CA GLY A 9 42.45 -8.21 25.13
C GLY A 9 41.62 -9.21 24.33
N ALA A 10 42.18 -10.39 24.05
CA ALA A 10 41.45 -11.46 23.34
C ALA A 10 40.25 -11.97 24.16
N ALA A 11 40.38 -12.10 25.48
CA ALA A 11 39.29 -12.52 26.35
C ALA A 11 38.13 -11.50 26.36
N VAL A 12 38.42 -10.19 26.36
CA VAL A 12 37.38 -9.15 26.31
C VAL A 12 36.63 -9.17 24.97
N ILE A 13 37.34 -9.33 23.86
CA ILE A 13 36.73 -9.43 22.53
C ILE A 13 35.84 -10.68 22.44
N ALA A 14 36.31 -11.82 22.92
CA ALA A 14 35.54 -13.05 22.95
C ALA A 14 34.27 -12.90 23.79
N MET A 15 34.35 -12.28 24.98
CA MET A 15 33.18 -12.01 25.83
C MET A 15 32.19 -11.04 25.17
N TYR A 16 32.67 -10.01 24.48
CA TYR A 16 31.81 -9.08 23.74
C TYR A 16 31.07 -9.77 22.59
N LEU A 17 31.77 -10.59 21.80
CA LEU A 17 31.17 -11.36 20.71
C LEU A 17 30.18 -12.41 21.23
N LEU A 18 30.53 -13.12 22.30
CA LEU A 18 29.63 -14.07 22.96
C LEU A 18 28.39 -13.37 23.51
N GLY A 19 28.53 -12.17 24.09
CA GLY A 19 27.41 -11.36 24.54
C GLY A 19 26.49 -10.92 23.39
N GLY A 20 27.08 -10.46 22.28
CA GLY A 20 26.33 -10.10 21.07
C GLY A 20 25.58 -11.28 20.44
N MET A 21 26.22 -12.46 20.38
CA MET A 21 25.58 -13.69 19.91
C MET A 21 24.49 -14.17 20.87
N SER A 22 24.73 -14.10 22.18
CA SER A 22 23.74 -14.43 23.20
C SER A 22 22.50 -13.54 23.09
N ALA A 23 22.68 -12.24 22.82
CA ALA A 23 21.58 -11.32 22.56
C ALA A 23 20.83 -11.61 21.24
N ARG A 24 21.57 -11.91 20.16
CA ARG A 24 20.99 -12.18 18.84
C ARG A 24 20.20 -13.49 18.77
N HIS A 25 20.65 -14.51 19.51
CA HIS A 25 20.12 -15.87 19.44
C HIS A 25 19.33 -16.30 20.68
N GLU A 26 18.97 -15.35 21.58
CA GLU A 26 18.19 -15.65 22.80
C GLU A 26 18.87 -16.71 23.70
N ILE A 27 20.20 -16.77 23.71
CA ILE A 27 20.96 -17.77 24.49
C ILE A 27 21.19 -17.24 25.90
N PHE A 28 21.15 -18.13 26.90
CA PHE A 28 21.52 -17.81 28.28
C PHE A 28 22.83 -16.99 28.36
N PRO A 29 22.91 -15.93 29.17
CA PRO A 29 21.91 -15.43 30.12
C PRO A 29 21.01 -14.30 29.57
N TRP A 30 21.00 -14.03 28.26
CA TRP A 30 20.30 -12.86 27.71
C TRP A 30 18.80 -12.82 28.02
N PRO A 31 18.01 -13.91 27.89
CA PRO A 31 16.59 -13.89 28.23
C PRO A 31 16.33 -13.52 29.70
N GLN A 32 17.19 -13.98 30.63
CA GLN A 32 17.07 -13.64 32.05
C GLN A 32 17.43 -12.18 32.32
N LEU A 33 18.50 -11.70 31.68
CA LEU A 33 18.93 -10.30 31.80
C LEU A 33 17.93 -9.33 31.17
N SER A 34 17.33 -9.69 30.04
CA SER A 34 16.33 -8.87 29.36
C SER A 34 15.02 -8.82 30.18
N ALA A 35 14.57 -9.95 30.73
CA ALA A 35 13.43 -10.01 31.63
C ALA A 35 13.67 -9.20 32.91
N LEU A 36 14.86 -9.33 33.53
CA LEU A 36 15.23 -8.54 34.71
C LEU A 36 15.30 -7.05 34.39
N LYS A 37 15.83 -6.67 33.22
CA LYS A 37 15.85 -5.27 32.76
C LYS A 37 14.45 -4.71 32.59
N LYS A 38 13.50 -5.49 32.04
CA LYS A 38 12.09 -5.09 31.94
C LYS A 38 11.43 -4.94 33.31
N MET A 39 11.72 -5.83 34.26
CA MET A 39 11.18 -5.78 35.62
C MET A 39 11.74 -4.62 36.45
N VAL A 40 13.04 -4.33 36.36
CA VAL A 40 13.73 -3.34 37.20
C VAL A 40 13.71 -1.94 36.57
N GLY A 41 13.80 -1.84 35.24
CA GLY A 41 13.88 -0.56 34.54
C GLY A 41 12.55 0.02 34.08
N GLY A 42 11.46 -0.75 34.16
CA GLY A 42 10.23 -0.50 33.41
C GLY A 42 10.48 -0.57 31.89
N GLU A 43 9.44 -0.84 31.10
CA GLU A 43 9.55 -0.56 29.67
C GLU A 43 9.62 0.96 29.51
N LYS A 44 10.80 1.46 29.11
CA LYS A 44 10.95 2.86 28.73
C LYS A 44 9.91 3.11 27.64
N ALA A 45 8.91 3.95 27.92
CA ALA A 45 7.89 4.31 26.96
C ALA A 45 8.59 4.67 25.64
N ALA A 46 8.18 4.01 24.55
CA ALA A 46 8.74 4.28 23.24
C ALA A 46 8.68 5.80 23.01
N ALA A 47 9.76 6.38 22.50
CA ALA A 47 9.74 7.79 22.13
C ALA A 47 8.52 8.05 21.22
N PRO A 48 7.77 9.14 21.43
CA PRO A 48 6.57 9.40 20.66
C PRO A 48 6.93 9.41 19.17
N SER A 49 6.22 8.59 18.41
CA SER A 49 6.33 8.54 16.95
C SER A 49 5.64 9.78 16.37
N ARG A 50 6.22 10.38 15.32
CA ARG A 50 5.54 11.41 14.52
C ARG A 50 4.30 10.90 13.77
N TYR A 51 4.13 9.57 13.73
CA TYR A 51 3.03 8.90 13.05
C TYR A 51 2.00 8.41 14.06
N SER A 52 0.73 8.60 13.72
CA SER A 52 -0.41 8.07 14.47
C SER A 52 -1.14 7.02 13.63
N PHE A 53 -1.53 5.92 14.25
CA PHE A 53 -2.26 4.81 13.62
C PHE A 53 -3.59 4.57 14.32
N ASP A 54 -4.58 4.07 13.58
CA ASP A 54 -5.81 3.54 14.18
C ASP A 54 -5.64 2.09 14.68
N ASP A 55 -6.72 1.51 15.20
CA ASP A 55 -6.79 0.15 15.74
C ASP A 55 -6.49 -0.94 14.69
N LYS A 56 -6.55 -0.60 13.40
CA LYS A 56 -6.28 -1.49 12.27
C LYS A 56 -4.95 -1.19 11.58
N GLU A 57 -4.06 -0.47 12.27
CA GLU A 57 -2.72 -0.09 11.80
C GLU A 57 -2.72 0.78 10.53
N ARG A 58 -3.82 1.49 10.26
CA ARG A 58 -3.87 2.49 9.18
C ARG A 58 -3.20 3.76 9.65
N LEU A 59 -2.34 4.35 8.83
CA LEU A 59 -1.75 5.65 9.11
C LEU A 59 -2.82 6.74 9.04
N ILE A 60 -3.13 7.35 10.18
CA ILE A 60 -4.16 8.40 10.30
C ILE A 60 -3.57 9.79 10.62
N GLY A 61 -2.29 9.85 10.99
CA GLY A 61 -1.62 11.11 11.29
C GLY A 61 -0.12 11.05 11.01
N ASP A 62 0.41 12.17 10.55
CA ASP A 62 1.84 12.43 10.39
C ASP A 62 2.07 13.93 10.61
N ASP A 63 2.86 14.28 11.64
CA ASP A 63 3.11 15.68 12.04
C ASP A 63 3.79 16.53 10.95
N SER A 64 4.37 15.91 9.92
CA SER A 64 5.00 16.61 8.79
C SER A 64 4.02 16.97 7.66
N LYS A 65 2.75 16.57 7.76
CA LYS A 65 1.75 16.81 6.71
C LYS A 65 1.38 18.28 6.60
N THR A 66 1.41 18.81 5.38
CA THR A 66 0.98 20.19 5.10
C THR A 66 -0.50 20.22 4.77
N LEU A 67 -1.32 20.63 5.74
CA LEU A 67 -2.76 20.86 5.55
C LEU A 67 -3.01 22.00 4.56
N VAL A 68 -3.95 21.81 3.64
CA VAL A 68 -4.40 22.81 2.66
C VAL A 68 -5.91 22.76 2.51
N THR A 69 -6.49 23.84 1.97
CA THR A 69 -7.88 23.81 1.52
C THR A 69 -8.05 22.72 0.47
N CYS A 70 -9.07 21.88 0.62
CA CYS A 70 -9.40 20.86 -0.36
C CYS A 70 -9.70 21.50 -1.73
N PRO A 71 -9.01 21.08 -2.81
CA PRO A 71 -9.28 21.62 -4.14
C PRO A 71 -10.71 21.34 -4.58
N VAL A 72 -11.36 22.32 -5.21
CA VAL A 72 -12.67 22.12 -5.83
C VAL A 72 -12.51 21.16 -7.01
N GLN A 73 -13.34 20.13 -7.07
CA GLN A 73 -13.33 19.20 -8.19
C GLN A 73 -13.91 19.85 -9.45
N THR A 74 -13.13 19.82 -10.53
CA THR A 74 -13.54 20.20 -11.89
C THR A 74 -13.71 18.94 -12.75
N ASP A 75 -14.17 19.10 -13.98
CA ASP A 75 -14.21 18.00 -14.97
C ASP A 75 -12.81 17.46 -15.33
N ARG A 76 -11.75 18.21 -14.98
CA ARG A 76 -10.35 17.82 -15.22
C ARG A 76 -9.63 17.37 -13.94
N THR A 77 -10.34 17.26 -12.83
CA THR A 77 -9.79 16.75 -11.57
C THR A 77 -9.89 15.23 -11.54
N ALA A 78 -8.76 14.54 -11.35
CA ALA A 78 -8.78 13.12 -11.05
C ALA A 78 -9.00 12.89 -9.55
N VAL A 79 -9.99 12.10 -9.19
CA VAL A 79 -10.22 11.65 -7.80
C VAL A 79 -10.01 10.14 -7.77
N LEU A 80 -8.85 9.72 -7.27
CA LEU A 80 -8.40 8.34 -7.28
C LEU A 80 -8.67 7.69 -5.93
N LEU A 81 -9.65 6.79 -5.89
CA LEU A 81 -9.84 5.87 -4.77
C LEU A 81 -8.88 4.70 -4.96
N ILE A 82 -7.89 4.57 -4.09
CA ILE A 82 -6.84 3.55 -4.20
C ILE A 82 -7.09 2.49 -3.14
N LEU A 83 -7.34 1.25 -3.58
CA LEU A 83 -7.72 0.13 -2.74
C LEU A 83 -6.74 -1.03 -2.90
N GLY A 84 -6.64 -1.86 -1.85
CA GLY A 84 -5.93 -3.13 -1.93
C GLY A 84 -4.98 -3.36 -0.76
N GLN A 85 -3.85 -4.03 -1.01
CA GLN A 85 -2.92 -4.46 0.03
C GLN A 85 -1.60 -3.68 0.03
N SER A 86 -0.50 -4.29 0.48
CA SER A 86 0.79 -3.62 0.70
C SER A 86 1.31 -2.87 -0.53
N ASN A 87 1.20 -3.43 -1.74
CA ASN A 87 1.59 -2.77 -2.99
C ASN A 87 0.64 -1.63 -3.45
N ALA A 88 -0.53 -1.49 -2.82
CA ALA A 88 -1.36 -0.27 -2.89
C ALA A 88 -1.09 0.71 -1.73
N ALA A 89 -0.52 0.23 -0.62
CA ALA A 89 -0.28 0.98 0.60
C ALA A 89 1.13 1.62 0.63
N ASN A 90 1.57 2.10 1.80
CA ASN A 90 2.86 2.77 1.97
C ASN A 90 4.02 1.79 2.16
N TYR A 91 4.15 0.79 1.27
CA TYR A 91 5.25 -0.17 1.29
C TYR A 91 6.28 0.06 0.19
N GLY A 92 6.05 1.01 -0.72
CA GLY A 92 7.01 1.34 -1.78
C GLY A 92 8.38 1.73 -1.23
N GLY A 93 9.44 1.31 -1.90
CA GLY A 93 10.82 1.61 -1.49
C GLY A 93 11.16 3.11 -1.54
N GLN A 94 10.42 3.90 -2.31
CA GLN A 94 10.74 5.29 -2.65
C GLN A 94 9.61 6.21 -2.22
N ARG A 95 9.96 7.28 -1.49
CA ARG A 95 9.02 8.34 -1.11
C ARG A 95 8.95 9.39 -2.20
N HIS A 96 7.74 9.88 -2.42
CA HIS A 96 7.45 10.91 -3.39
C HIS A 96 6.77 12.11 -2.71
N ARG A 97 6.75 13.24 -3.42
CA ARG A 97 6.04 14.45 -3.02
C ARG A 97 5.43 15.13 -4.24
N SER A 98 4.41 15.92 -4.01
CA SER A 98 3.81 16.76 -5.03
C SER A 98 4.82 17.75 -5.58
N ASN A 99 4.98 17.77 -6.91
CA ASN A 99 5.70 18.79 -7.65
C ASN A 99 4.82 20.01 -7.97
N TYR A 100 3.52 19.92 -7.64
CA TYR A 100 2.49 20.90 -8.00
C TYR A 100 1.75 21.48 -6.78
N GLY A 101 2.35 21.34 -5.58
CA GLY A 101 1.77 21.81 -4.33
C GLY A 101 0.34 21.29 -4.12
N ALA A 102 -0.57 22.22 -3.79
CA ALA A 102 -1.99 21.92 -3.51
C ALA A 102 -2.80 21.42 -4.72
N ARG A 103 -2.22 21.32 -5.91
CA ARG A 103 -2.89 20.67 -7.06
C ARG A 103 -2.84 19.14 -7.00
N LEU A 104 -1.94 18.57 -6.20
CA LEU A 104 -1.90 17.13 -5.91
C LEU A 104 -1.96 16.93 -4.40
N VAL A 105 -3.09 16.41 -3.93
CA VAL A 105 -3.36 16.27 -2.50
C VAL A 105 -3.71 14.85 -2.11
N ASN A 106 -3.44 14.51 -0.85
CA ASN A 106 -3.93 13.33 -0.15
C ASN A 106 -5.18 13.74 0.63
N ALA A 107 -6.35 13.24 0.23
CA ALA A 107 -7.59 13.42 0.95
C ALA A 107 -7.74 12.33 2.01
N PHE A 108 -7.97 12.73 3.26
CA PHE A 108 -8.18 11.83 4.39
C PHE A 108 -8.99 12.54 5.48
N ASP A 109 -10.01 11.88 6.03
CA ASP A 109 -10.82 12.41 7.14
C ASP A 109 -11.35 13.83 6.86
N LYS A 110 -11.95 13.99 5.66
CA LYS A 110 -12.52 15.25 5.14
C LYS A 110 -11.54 16.43 5.09
N ARG A 111 -10.24 16.16 5.13
CA ARG A 111 -9.15 17.13 5.04
C ARG A 111 -8.24 16.79 3.87
N CYS A 112 -7.53 17.79 3.37
CA CYS A 112 -6.60 17.62 2.26
C CYS A 112 -5.20 18.08 2.68
N PHE A 113 -4.22 17.26 2.36
CA PHE A 113 -2.82 17.52 2.63
C PHE A 113 -2.06 17.54 1.31
N ILE A 114 -1.07 18.42 1.12
CA ILE A 114 -0.18 18.32 -0.04
C ILE A 114 0.39 16.90 -0.07
N ALA A 115 0.24 16.20 -1.21
CA ALA A 115 0.63 14.80 -1.27
C ALA A 115 2.14 14.66 -1.04
N ALA A 116 2.49 13.85 -0.05
CA ALA A 116 3.85 13.48 0.29
C ALA A 116 3.78 12.12 0.99
N SER A 117 4.59 11.16 0.55
CA SER A 117 4.63 9.84 1.17
C SER A 117 5.19 9.92 2.60
N PRO A 118 4.70 9.09 3.54
CA PRO A 118 3.61 8.13 3.37
C PRO A 118 2.24 8.80 3.29
N LEU A 119 1.31 8.30 2.48
CA LEU A 119 -0.05 8.82 2.40
C LEU A 119 -0.89 8.37 3.61
N LEU A 120 -1.68 9.27 4.16
CA LEU A 120 -2.69 8.95 5.16
C LEU A 120 -3.80 8.12 4.50
N GLY A 121 -4.39 7.21 5.26
CA GLY A 121 -5.45 6.30 4.79
C GLY A 121 -4.96 4.88 4.49
N SER A 122 -3.65 4.65 4.47
CA SER A 122 -3.05 3.33 4.23
C SER A 122 -2.11 2.88 5.34
N SER A 123 -1.90 1.57 5.42
CA SER A 123 -0.92 0.97 6.34
C SER A 123 0.54 1.35 5.99
N ASN A 124 1.42 1.28 6.99
CA ASN A 124 2.87 1.57 6.94
C ASN A 124 3.23 3.05 6.67
N THR A 125 4.52 3.36 6.70
CA THR A 125 5.11 4.71 6.65
C THR A 125 6.26 4.84 5.64
N LYS A 126 6.46 3.87 4.74
CA LYS A 126 7.48 3.98 3.66
C LYS A 126 6.98 4.90 2.54
N GLY A 127 7.29 4.55 1.30
CA GLY A 127 6.88 5.24 0.09
C GLY A 127 5.64 4.64 -0.57
N GLU A 128 5.17 5.28 -1.62
CA GLU A 128 4.13 4.78 -2.52
C GLU A 128 4.24 5.50 -3.87
N TYR A 129 3.81 4.87 -4.97
CA TYR A 129 3.97 5.40 -6.33
C TYR A 129 2.75 6.18 -6.83
N TRP A 130 1.68 6.31 -6.05
CA TRP A 130 0.48 7.07 -6.40
C TRP A 130 0.74 8.58 -6.42
N THR A 131 1.58 9.10 -5.53
CA THR A 131 2.06 10.49 -5.62
C THR A 131 2.86 10.72 -6.90
N LEU A 132 3.66 9.74 -7.33
CA LEU A 132 4.35 9.81 -8.62
C LEU A 132 3.35 9.79 -9.79
N LEU A 133 2.35 8.91 -9.76
CA LEU A 133 1.25 8.89 -10.74
C LEU A 133 0.53 10.23 -10.81
N GLY A 134 0.19 10.81 -9.66
CA GLY A 134 -0.48 12.11 -9.58
C GLY A 134 0.34 13.24 -10.20
N ASN A 135 1.67 13.26 -9.95
CA ASN A 135 2.58 14.18 -10.61
C ASN A 135 2.55 13.98 -12.13
N ASN A 136 2.60 12.74 -12.60
CA ASN A 136 2.60 12.40 -14.02
C ASN A 136 1.28 12.78 -14.72
N LEU A 137 0.14 12.60 -14.06
CA LEU A 137 -1.18 13.00 -14.56
C LEU A 137 -1.25 14.52 -14.79
N ILE A 138 -0.78 15.33 -13.83
CA ILE A 138 -0.74 16.79 -13.97
C ILE A 138 0.28 17.22 -15.02
N ALA A 139 1.49 16.64 -14.99
CA ALA A 139 2.57 16.94 -15.94
C ALA A 139 2.16 16.67 -17.39
N SER A 140 1.38 15.61 -17.62
CA SER A 140 0.88 15.25 -18.96
C SER A 140 -0.16 16.24 -19.51
N GLY A 141 -0.64 17.19 -18.70
CA GLY A 141 -1.67 18.14 -19.07
C GLY A 141 -3.05 17.53 -19.21
N GLN A 142 -3.29 16.30 -18.74
CA GLN A 142 -4.62 15.72 -18.68
C GLN A 142 -5.44 16.33 -17.56
N ASN A 143 -4.88 16.34 -16.35
CA ASN A 143 -5.58 16.79 -15.17
C ASN A 143 -5.07 18.14 -14.68
N ASP A 144 -6.00 18.99 -14.23
CA ASP A 144 -5.64 20.24 -13.55
C ASP A 144 -5.23 19.97 -12.09
N SER A 145 -5.83 18.97 -11.46
CA SER A 145 -5.54 18.55 -10.10
C SER A 145 -5.83 17.07 -9.91
N VAL A 146 -5.22 16.50 -8.89
CA VAL A 146 -5.36 15.08 -8.52
C VAL A 146 -5.57 14.98 -7.02
N ILE A 147 -6.63 14.27 -6.65
CA ILE A 147 -6.98 13.93 -5.27
C ILE A 147 -6.69 12.44 -5.09
N LEU A 148 -5.75 12.11 -4.22
CA LEU A 148 -5.42 10.74 -3.83
C LEU A 148 -6.17 10.40 -2.54
N ALA A 149 -7.06 9.43 -2.61
CA ALA A 149 -7.80 8.90 -1.46
C ALA A 149 -7.45 7.42 -1.27
N PRO A 150 -6.29 7.10 -0.67
CA PRO A 150 -5.89 5.72 -0.49
C PRO A 150 -6.55 5.11 0.75
N LEU A 151 -6.96 3.86 0.59
CA LEU A 151 -7.43 2.97 1.64
C LEU A 151 -6.86 1.59 1.33
N ALA A 152 -5.69 1.28 1.89
CA ALA A 152 -5.01 0.02 1.62
C ALA A 152 -4.35 -0.58 2.87
N TYR A 153 -4.56 -1.88 3.05
CA TYR A 153 -4.16 -2.62 4.25
C TYR A 153 -3.28 -3.80 3.87
N SER A 154 -2.04 -3.80 4.37
CA SER A 154 -1.10 -4.90 4.17
C SER A 154 -1.71 -6.25 4.57
N GLY A 155 -1.42 -7.29 3.79
CA GLY A 155 -1.90 -8.65 4.04
C GLY A 155 -3.43 -8.80 3.99
N SER A 156 -4.19 -7.82 3.51
CA SER A 156 -5.63 -7.96 3.38
C SER A 156 -6.00 -8.86 2.19
N ALA A 157 -6.64 -9.98 2.49
CA ALA A 157 -7.30 -10.81 1.49
C ALA A 157 -8.60 -10.13 1.02
N VAL A 158 -9.05 -10.42 -0.21
CA VAL A 158 -10.24 -9.81 -0.82
C VAL A 158 -11.51 -10.03 0.01
N ALA A 159 -11.61 -11.14 0.74
CA ALA A 159 -12.74 -11.43 1.63
C ALA A 159 -12.93 -10.37 2.73
N ARG A 160 -11.88 -9.69 3.18
CA ARG A 160 -11.96 -8.61 4.18
C ARG A 160 -12.64 -7.35 3.63
N TRP A 161 -12.65 -7.19 2.31
CA TRP A 161 -13.23 -6.06 1.60
C TRP A 161 -14.68 -6.30 1.15
N ALA A 162 -15.08 -7.56 1.03
CA ALA A 162 -16.45 -7.96 0.72
C ALA A 162 -17.43 -7.59 1.85
N ALA A 163 -18.73 -7.56 1.56
CA ALA A 163 -19.75 -7.34 2.58
C ALA A 163 -19.62 -8.38 3.72
N GLY A 164 -19.61 -7.91 4.97
CA GLY A 164 -19.35 -8.72 6.16
C GLY A 164 -17.86 -8.85 6.53
N GLY A 165 -16.94 -8.45 5.65
CA GLY A 165 -15.52 -8.29 5.97
C GLY A 165 -15.25 -7.05 6.83
N ASP A 166 -14.16 -7.07 7.60
CA ASP A 166 -13.85 -6.02 8.58
C ASP A 166 -13.36 -4.70 7.98
N LEU A 167 -12.91 -4.71 6.73
CA LEU A 167 -12.50 -3.50 5.98
C LEU A 167 -13.65 -2.88 5.19
N ASN A 168 -14.72 -3.62 4.93
CA ASN A 168 -15.88 -3.12 4.19
C ASN A 168 -16.57 -1.92 4.88
N PRO A 169 -16.81 -1.92 6.22
CA PRO A 169 -17.30 -0.73 6.91
C PRO A 169 -16.37 0.48 6.78
N VAL A 170 -15.05 0.26 6.81
CA VAL A 170 -14.06 1.33 6.65
C VAL A 170 -14.08 1.90 5.23
N LEU A 171 -14.30 1.04 4.22
CA LEU A 171 -14.54 1.46 2.84
C LEU A 171 -15.78 2.34 2.77
N VAL A 172 -16.91 1.88 3.30
CA VAL A 172 -18.17 2.66 3.32
C VAL A 172 -17.99 4.02 3.98
N ASP A 173 -17.31 4.10 5.11
CA ASP A 173 -17.04 5.37 5.79
C ASP A 173 -16.13 6.28 4.97
N THR A 174 -15.13 5.72 4.27
CA THR A 174 -14.25 6.47 3.36
C THR A 174 -15.05 7.06 2.18
N LEU A 175 -15.98 6.29 1.60
CA LEU A 175 -16.84 6.77 0.52
C LEU A 175 -17.72 7.94 0.99
N LYS A 176 -18.35 7.81 2.16
CA LYS A 176 -19.16 8.89 2.76
C LYS A 176 -18.33 10.15 3.00
N GLN A 177 -17.13 10.01 3.55
CA GLN A 177 -16.25 11.17 3.78
C GLN A 177 -15.88 11.90 2.48
N LEU A 178 -15.63 11.17 1.39
CA LEU A 178 -15.37 11.77 0.09
C LEU A 178 -16.62 12.49 -0.45
N GLN A 179 -17.79 11.87 -0.36
CA GLN A 179 -19.07 12.46 -0.78
C GLN A 179 -19.43 13.73 0.03
N ASP A 180 -19.29 13.67 1.35
CA ASP A 180 -19.49 14.81 2.26
C ASP A 180 -18.51 15.97 1.95
N SER A 181 -17.34 15.65 1.40
CA SER A 181 -16.35 16.63 0.94
C SER A 181 -16.62 17.15 -0.47
N GLY A 182 -17.72 16.71 -1.12
CA GLY A 182 -18.10 17.10 -2.47
C GLY A 182 -17.31 16.39 -3.58
N TYR A 183 -16.54 15.35 -3.26
CA TYR A 183 -15.77 14.60 -4.25
C TYR A 183 -16.57 13.45 -4.87
N ARG A 184 -16.61 13.43 -6.20
CA ARG A 184 -17.00 12.29 -7.02
C ARG A 184 -15.75 11.54 -7.44
N ILE A 185 -15.64 10.28 -7.04
CA ILE A 185 -14.54 9.40 -7.46
C ILE A 185 -14.56 9.28 -8.98
N THR A 186 -13.41 9.46 -9.63
CA THR A 186 -13.27 9.32 -11.10
C THR A 186 -12.71 7.95 -11.49
N SER A 187 -11.95 7.31 -10.58
CA SER A 187 -11.37 5.99 -10.83
C SER A 187 -11.13 5.26 -9.51
N VAL A 188 -11.45 3.97 -9.48
CA VAL A 188 -11.08 3.07 -8.39
C VAL A 188 -9.92 2.20 -8.86
N LEU A 189 -8.80 2.21 -8.16
CA LEU A 189 -7.60 1.46 -8.50
C LEU A 189 -7.42 0.34 -7.48
N TRP A 190 -7.56 -0.92 -7.90
CA TRP A 190 -7.45 -2.09 -7.02
C TRP A 190 -6.15 -2.85 -7.28
N VAL A 191 -5.25 -2.88 -6.29
CA VAL A 191 -4.00 -3.64 -6.34
C VAL A 191 -3.92 -4.59 -5.15
N GLN A 192 -4.37 -5.82 -5.38
CA GLN A 192 -4.42 -6.87 -4.37
C GLN A 192 -4.55 -8.24 -5.03
N GLY A 193 -3.95 -9.26 -4.40
CA GLY A 193 -4.15 -10.66 -4.74
C GLY A 193 -3.06 -11.57 -4.19
N GLU A 194 -1.92 -11.01 -3.78
CA GLU A 194 -0.79 -11.77 -3.25
C GLU A 194 -1.18 -12.53 -1.98
N ALA A 195 -1.94 -11.91 -1.07
CA ALA A 195 -2.40 -12.58 0.16
C ALA A 195 -3.34 -13.74 -0.14
N ASP A 196 -4.26 -13.57 -1.11
CA ASP A 196 -5.21 -14.62 -1.52
C ASP A 196 -4.52 -15.81 -2.19
N LEU A 197 -3.46 -15.56 -2.96
CA LEU A 197 -2.66 -16.63 -3.53
C LEU A 197 -1.99 -17.46 -2.42
N VAL A 198 -1.45 -16.80 -1.41
CA VAL A 198 -0.75 -17.44 -0.28
C VAL A 198 -1.68 -18.32 0.55
N ILE A 199 -2.89 -17.84 0.85
CA ILE A 199 -3.86 -18.60 1.68
C ILE A 199 -4.67 -19.62 0.87
N GLY A 200 -4.48 -19.69 -0.45
CA GLY A 200 -5.11 -20.69 -1.31
C GLY A 200 -6.57 -20.38 -1.67
N THR A 201 -6.94 -19.10 -1.76
CA THR A 201 -8.28 -18.69 -2.21
C THR A 201 -8.55 -19.20 -3.63
N THR A 202 -9.73 -19.78 -3.86
CA THR A 202 -10.13 -20.26 -5.19
C THR A 202 -10.46 -19.09 -6.12
N ALA A 203 -10.42 -19.33 -7.43
CA ALA A 203 -10.75 -18.29 -8.41
C ALA A 203 -12.19 -17.82 -8.26
N GLU A 204 -13.10 -18.74 -7.95
CA GLU A 204 -14.52 -18.48 -7.71
C GLU A 204 -14.73 -17.61 -6.46
N ALA A 205 -14.13 -18.00 -5.33
CA ALA A 205 -14.24 -17.23 -4.09
C ALA A 205 -13.65 -15.82 -4.23
N TYR A 206 -12.51 -15.69 -4.92
CA TYR A 206 -11.91 -14.38 -5.19
C TYR A 206 -12.88 -13.49 -5.99
N ARG A 207 -13.50 -14.05 -7.04
CA ARG A 207 -14.48 -13.32 -7.87
C ARG A 207 -15.69 -12.89 -7.07
N ASP A 208 -16.26 -13.79 -6.28
CA ASP A 208 -17.46 -13.50 -5.50
C ASP A 208 -17.21 -12.40 -4.46
N HIS A 209 -16.09 -12.47 -3.74
CA HIS A 209 -15.70 -11.44 -2.78
C HIS A 209 -15.37 -10.10 -3.44
N PHE A 210 -14.66 -10.11 -4.57
CA PHE A 210 -14.36 -8.90 -5.33
C PHE A 210 -15.66 -8.23 -5.82
N MET A 211 -16.56 -9.01 -6.42
CA MET A 211 -17.85 -8.48 -6.89
C MET A 211 -18.70 -7.95 -5.74
N SER A 212 -18.71 -8.61 -4.58
CA SER A 212 -19.38 -8.09 -3.37
C SER A 212 -18.83 -6.73 -2.91
N MET A 213 -17.51 -6.52 -3.01
CA MET A 213 -16.89 -5.22 -2.75
C MET A 213 -17.29 -4.19 -3.81
N VAL A 214 -17.32 -4.57 -5.09
CA VAL A 214 -17.80 -3.70 -6.18
C VAL A 214 -19.27 -3.32 -5.97
N ASP A 215 -20.12 -4.24 -5.55
CA ASP A 215 -21.53 -3.96 -5.23
C ASP A 215 -21.63 -2.94 -4.08
N THR A 216 -20.77 -3.04 -3.07
CA THR A 216 -20.68 -2.03 -2.01
C THR A 216 -20.33 -0.65 -2.59
N LEU A 217 -19.34 -0.57 -3.48
CA LEU A 217 -19.00 0.69 -4.16
C LEU A 217 -20.21 1.26 -4.92
N ARG A 218 -20.94 0.43 -5.67
CA ARG A 218 -22.12 0.85 -6.45
C ARG A 218 -23.28 1.30 -5.56
N GLN A 219 -23.58 0.56 -4.50
CA GLN A 219 -24.61 0.91 -3.51
C GLN A 219 -24.35 2.27 -2.86
N HIS A 220 -23.07 2.64 -2.74
CA HIS A 220 -22.63 3.94 -2.24
C HIS A 220 -22.35 4.96 -3.36
N GLY A 221 -22.92 4.80 -4.55
CA GLY A 221 -22.94 5.81 -5.60
C GLY A 221 -21.61 5.99 -6.35
N VAL A 222 -20.68 5.05 -6.24
CA VAL A 222 -19.46 5.06 -7.06
C VAL A 222 -19.77 4.46 -8.42
N GLU A 223 -19.98 5.32 -9.43
CA GLU A 223 -20.20 4.90 -10.82
C GLU A 223 -18.90 4.74 -11.62
N ALA A 224 -17.78 5.22 -11.07
CA ALA A 224 -16.48 5.20 -11.70
C ALA A 224 -16.00 3.78 -12.07
N PRO A 225 -15.18 3.65 -13.13
CA PRO A 225 -14.56 2.39 -13.47
C PRO A 225 -13.68 1.87 -12.32
N VAL A 226 -13.75 0.56 -12.10
CA VAL A 226 -12.89 -0.17 -11.16
C VAL A 226 -11.82 -0.89 -11.97
N TYR A 227 -10.58 -0.42 -11.85
CA TYR A 227 -9.43 -1.02 -12.50
C TYR A 227 -8.85 -2.12 -11.61
N ILE A 228 -8.96 -3.36 -12.07
CA ILE A 228 -8.43 -4.53 -11.36
C ILE A 228 -7.03 -4.86 -11.90
N SER A 229 -6.01 -4.71 -11.05
CA SER A 229 -4.65 -5.14 -11.39
C SER A 229 -4.49 -6.65 -11.39
N ILE A 230 -3.52 -7.12 -12.15
CA ILE A 230 -2.94 -8.46 -11.96
C ILE A 230 -1.78 -8.31 -10.98
N ALA A 231 -1.99 -8.81 -9.77
CA ALA A 231 -1.08 -8.64 -8.64
C ALA A 231 -1.17 -9.88 -7.74
N SER A 232 -0.42 -10.92 -8.07
CA SER A 232 -0.35 -12.16 -7.28
C SER A 232 1.07 -12.50 -6.84
N LYS A 233 2.09 -11.83 -7.39
CA LYS A 233 3.50 -12.11 -7.12
C LYS A 233 3.99 -11.53 -5.78
N CYS A 234 4.33 -12.40 -4.84
CA CYS A 234 5.11 -12.14 -3.64
C CYS A 234 6.00 -13.35 -3.37
N LEU A 235 7.33 -13.20 -3.45
CA LEU A 235 8.23 -14.34 -3.66
C LEU A 235 9.09 -14.76 -2.46
N GLU A 236 8.98 -14.04 -1.35
CA GLU A 236 9.77 -14.31 -0.16
C GLU A 236 8.87 -14.88 0.95
N PRO A 237 9.12 -16.12 1.45
CA PRO A 237 8.33 -16.71 2.53
C PRO A 237 8.23 -15.87 3.80
N SER A 238 9.24 -15.05 4.12
CA SER A 238 9.14 -14.10 5.24
C SER A 238 8.13 -12.97 5.02
N ASN A 239 7.71 -12.74 3.77
CA ASN A 239 6.57 -11.90 3.39
C ASN A 239 5.26 -12.70 3.20
N GLY A 240 5.26 -13.99 3.55
CA GLY A 240 4.17 -14.93 3.31
C GLY A 240 4.17 -15.54 1.91
N GLY A 241 5.12 -15.19 1.04
CA GLY A 241 5.14 -15.58 -0.37
C GLY A 241 5.65 -17.00 -0.66
N PHE A 242 5.77 -17.31 -1.96
CA PHE A 242 6.35 -18.56 -2.47
C PHE A 242 7.73 -18.30 -3.03
N LYS A 243 8.68 -19.23 -2.87
CA LYS A 243 10.05 -19.06 -3.41
C LYS A 243 10.11 -18.80 -4.92
N GLU A 244 9.09 -19.23 -5.67
CA GLU A 244 8.99 -19.06 -7.11
C GLU A 244 7.60 -18.55 -7.48
N HIS A 245 7.53 -17.75 -8.54
CA HIS A 245 6.27 -17.25 -9.04
C HIS A 245 5.51 -18.33 -9.81
N ILE A 246 4.19 -18.38 -9.64
CA ILE A 246 3.28 -19.24 -10.40
C ILE A 246 2.45 -18.33 -11.32
N PRO A 247 2.81 -18.17 -12.61
CA PRO A 247 2.15 -17.20 -13.49
C PRO A 247 0.67 -17.51 -13.77
N ASP A 248 0.33 -18.79 -13.93
CA ASP A 248 -1.05 -19.24 -14.05
C ASP A 248 -1.53 -19.81 -12.71
N ASN A 249 -2.15 -18.95 -11.92
CA ASN A 249 -2.73 -19.31 -10.64
C ASN A 249 -4.20 -18.89 -10.55
N ALA A 250 -4.90 -19.34 -9.51
CA ALA A 250 -6.33 -19.09 -9.33
C ALA A 250 -6.66 -17.58 -9.29
N ILE A 251 -5.79 -16.77 -8.68
CA ILE A 251 -6.00 -15.33 -8.51
C ILE A 251 -5.79 -14.59 -9.83
N VAL A 252 -4.73 -14.91 -10.57
CA VAL A 252 -4.49 -14.35 -11.91
C VAL A 252 -5.66 -14.67 -12.85
N ARG A 253 -6.14 -15.93 -12.84
CA ARG A 253 -7.32 -16.33 -13.64
C ARG A 253 -8.57 -15.54 -13.26
N ALA A 254 -8.81 -15.33 -11.96
CA ALA A 254 -9.91 -14.51 -11.49
C ALA A 254 -9.79 -13.04 -11.93
N GLN A 255 -8.63 -12.41 -11.73
CA GLN A 255 -8.36 -11.02 -12.10
C GLN A 255 -8.54 -10.79 -13.62
N LEU A 256 -8.03 -11.70 -14.45
CA LEU A 256 -8.20 -11.69 -15.91
C LEU A 256 -9.66 -11.88 -16.36
N ALA A 257 -10.43 -12.71 -15.66
CA ALA A 257 -11.83 -12.92 -15.98
C ALA A 257 -12.68 -11.70 -15.59
N LEU A 258 -12.41 -11.10 -14.43
CA LEU A 258 -13.11 -9.92 -13.92
C LEU A 258 -12.90 -8.70 -14.81
N SER A 259 -11.67 -8.46 -15.29
CA SER A 259 -11.38 -7.34 -16.21
C SER A 259 -12.15 -7.41 -17.53
N LYS A 260 -12.66 -8.59 -17.90
CA LYS A 260 -13.44 -8.85 -19.13
C LYS A 260 -14.94 -9.04 -18.85
N SER A 261 -15.38 -8.91 -17.60
CA SER A 261 -16.74 -9.30 -17.18
C SER A 261 -17.82 -8.24 -17.42
N GLY A 262 -17.45 -7.01 -17.81
CA GLY A 262 -18.37 -5.87 -17.82
C GLY A 262 -18.50 -5.20 -16.45
N HIS A 263 -19.68 -4.68 -16.10
CA HIS A 263 -19.98 -4.07 -14.77
C HIS A 263 -19.13 -2.84 -14.38
N GLY A 264 -18.57 -2.16 -15.38
CA GLY A 264 -17.65 -1.03 -15.13
C GLY A 264 -16.32 -1.48 -14.51
N ILE A 265 -15.95 -2.75 -14.65
CA ILE A 265 -14.63 -3.25 -14.30
C ILE A 265 -13.74 -3.18 -15.54
N ARG A 266 -12.53 -2.67 -15.39
CA ARG A 266 -11.55 -2.46 -16.45
C ARG A 266 -10.22 -3.09 -16.10
N GLU A 267 -9.39 -3.35 -17.10
CA GLU A 267 -8.04 -3.87 -16.90
C GLU A 267 -7.16 -2.83 -16.20
N GLY A 268 -6.62 -3.20 -15.04
CA GLY A 268 -5.59 -2.44 -14.32
C GLY A 268 -4.18 -2.88 -14.70
N VAL A 269 -3.18 -2.34 -14.01
CA VAL A 269 -1.77 -2.70 -14.27
C VAL A 269 -1.52 -4.19 -13.97
N ASN A 270 -0.93 -4.90 -14.92
CA ASN A 270 -0.42 -6.26 -14.71
C ASN A 270 1.00 -6.20 -14.13
N SER A 271 1.10 -6.12 -12.80
CA SER A 271 2.38 -6.03 -12.08
C SER A 271 3.17 -7.34 -12.08
N ASP A 272 2.50 -8.48 -12.26
CA ASP A 272 3.15 -9.79 -12.31
C ASP A 272 4.01 -9.94 -13.57
N ALA A 273 3.54 -9.41 -14.70
CA ALA A 273 4.25 -9.40 -15.99
C ALA A 273 5.15 -8.17 -16.18
N LEU A 274 4.74 -7.00 -15.66
CA LEU A 274 5.50 -5.75 -15.82
C LEU A 274 6.79 -5.73 -15.02
N LEU A 275 6.80 -6.38 -13.86
CA LEU A 275 7.88 -6.27 -12.87
C LEU A 275 8.65 -7.59 -12.71
N ASP A 276 9.96 -7.47 -12.66
CA ASP A 276 10.89 -8.56 -12.36
C ASP A 276 11.29 -8.59 -10.87
N GLY A 277 12.33 -9.36 -10.53
CA GLY A 277 12.84 -9.46 -9.16
C GLY A 277 13.59 -8.20 -8.71
N ASP A 278 14.36 -7.57 -9.60
CA ASP A 278 15.14 -6.36 -9.27
C ASP A 278 14.23 -5.15 -9.00
N ASP A 279 13.03 -5.17 -9.57
CA ASP A 279 11.95 -4.23 -9.29
C ASP A 279 11.37 -4.36 -7.86
N ARG A 280 11.64 -5.44 -7.13
CA ARG A 280 11.10 -5.69 -5.79
C ARG A 280 12.20 -5.73 -4.74
N TYR A 281 12.15 -4.85 -3.74
CA TYR A 281 13.27 -4.68 -2.81
C TYR A 281 13.37 -5.79 -1.74
N ASP A 282 12.31 -6.57 -1.55
CA ASP A 282 12.23 -7.71 -0.63
C ASP A 282 11.53 -8.91 -1.30
N ASP A 283 11.67 -9.02 -2.63
CA ASP A 283 11.02 -10.02 -3.48
C ASP A 283 9.48 -10.01 -3.45
N CYS A 284 8.86 -9.03 -2.78
CA CYS A 284 7.41 -8.87 -2.69
C CYS A 284 6.96 -7.44 -3.01
N HIS A 285 7.55 -6.44 -2.37
CA HIS A 285 7.12 -5.06 -2.43
C HIS A 285 7.88 -4.25 -3.46
N PHE A 286 7.20 -3.29 -4.08
CA PHE A 286 7.76 -2.48 -5.15
C PHE A 286 8.92 -1.60 -4.66
N GLY A 287 10.07 -1.70 -5.33
CA GLY A 287 11.17 -0.75 -5.25
C GLY A 287 10.91 0.49 -6.14
N GLY A 288 11.97 1.26 -6.39
CA GLY A 288 11.86 2.55 -7.06
C GLY A 288 11.54 2.41 -8.53
N THR A 289 12.25 1.50 -9.19
CA THR A 289 12.03 1.15 -10.59
C THR A 289 10.63 0.56 -10.81
N ALA A 290 10.15 -0.29 -9.88
CA ALA A 290 8.76 -0.74 -9.91
C ALA A 290 7.76 0.40 -9.78
N GLY A 291 7.98 1.32 -8.84
CA GLY A 291 7.11 2.49 -8.67
C GLY A 291 7.03 3.36 -9.93
N GLU A 292 8.16 3.57 -10.61
CA GLU A 292 8.21 4.30 -11.89
C GLU A 292 7.47 3.55 -13.01
N LYS A 293 7.76 2.26 -13.20
CA LYS A 293 7.10 1.41 -14.20
C LYS A 293 5.58 1.34 -13.97
N ALA A 294 5.16 1.08 -12.73
CA ALA A 294 3.75 0.98 -12.36
C ALA A 294 3.02 2.32 -12.52
N SER A 295 3.62 3.43 -12.07
CA SER A 295 3.07 4.77 -12.27
C SER A 295 2.87 5.10 -13.76
N GLN A 296 3.86 4.78 -14.61
CA GLN A 296 3.75 5.01 -16.04
C GLN A 296 2.68 4.12 -16.70
N ALA A 297 2.57 2.86 -16.28
CA ALA A 297 1.54 1.94 -16.77
C ALA A 297 0.13 2.43 -16.41
N TRP A 298 -0.07 2.88 -15.15
CA TRP A 298 -1.32 3.50 -14.72
C TRP A 298 -1.65 4.77 -15.51
N LEU A 299 -0.67 5.65 -15.72
CA LEU A 299 -0.85 6.85 -16.54
C LEU A 299 -1.37 6.50 -17.94
N ASN A 300 -0.82 5.46 -18.56
CA ASN A 300 -1.23 5.03 -19.90
C ASN A 300 -2.66 4.48 -19.94
N LEU A 301 -3.08 3.71 -18.93
CA LEU A 301 -4.44 3.18 -18.81
C LEU A 301 -5.48 4.29 -18.59
N LEU A 302 -5.19 5.23 -17.70
CA LEU A 302 -6.11 6.34 -17.42
C LEU A 302 -6.22 7.30 -18.61
N ARG A 303 -5.17 7.39 -19.45
CA ARG A 303 -5.16 8.15 -20.72
C ARG A 303 -6.07 7.58 -21.78
N SER A 304 -5.99 6.26 -22.01
CA SER A 304 -6.74 5.62 -23.10
C SER A 304 -8.24 5.76 -22.90
N ASP A 305 -8.67 5.71 -21.64
CA ASP A 305 -10.09 5.71 -21.28
C ASP A 305 -10.74 7.09 -21.41
N GLY A 306 -10.03 8.16 -21.04
CA GLY A 306 -10.52 9.52 -21.23
C GLY A 306 -10.78 9.86 -22.72
N ARG A 307 -10.05 9.23 -23.65
CA ARG A 307 -10.27 9.42 -25.09
C ARG A 307 -11.49 8.66 -25.62
N LEU A 308 -11.79 7.50 -25.05
CA LEU A 308 -12.94 6.69 -25.47
C LEU A 308 -14.27 7.31 -25.03
N GLU A 309 -14.30 8.02 -23.90
CA GLU A 309 -15.49 8.71 -23.42
C GLU A 309 -15.78 10.02 -24.16
N THR A 310 -14.75 10.76 -24.65
CA THR A 310 -14.95 11.96 -25.48
C THR A 310 -15.33 11.68 -26.93
N SER A 311 -15.28 10.41 -27.35
CA SER A 311 -15.55 9.98 -28.74
C SER A 311 -16.96 9.39 -28.92
N ARG A 312 -17.79 9.42 -27.88
CA ARG A 312 -19.21 9.01 -27.90
C ARG A 312 -20.10 10.23 -27.71
#